data_AF-A0A972XRD7-F1
#
_entry.id   AF-A0A972XRD7-F1
#
_cell.length_a   1.000
_cell.length_b   1.000
_cell.length_c   1.000
_cell.angle_alpha   90.00
_cell.angle_beta   90.00
_cell.angle_gamma   90.00
#
_symmetry.space_group_name_H-M   'P 1'
#
loop_
_entity.id
_entity.type
_entity.pdbx_description
1 polymer ?
#
loop_
_entity_poly.entity_id
_entity_poly.type
_entity_poly.pdbx_seq_one_letter_code
_entity_poly.pdbx_strand_id
1 'polypeptide(L)' 'MTYKLSADGLVAVDLHYYWQPIETCPLGVKVQLLGLGGVASYGNYVRGDSFWTGWAPMPRKQLGTLA' A
#
# COMPACT_ATOMS: atom_id res chain seq x y z
N MET A 1 12.78 6.64 3.34
CA MET A 1 11.48 6.38 3.99
C MET A 1 11.67 6.65 5.47
N THR A 2 11.07 7.72 5.98
CA THR A 2 11.08 8.05 7.41
C THR A 2 9.70 7.72 7.93
N TYR A 3 9.61 6.70 8.79
CA TYR A 3 8.34 6.28 9.38
C TYR A 3 8.21 6.77 10.83
N LYS A 4 6.98 6.88 11.31
CA LYS A 4 6.66 6.94 12.74
C LYS A 4 5.76 5.78 13.10
N LEU A 5 5.78 5.38 14.36
CA LEU A 5 4.75 4.50 14.88
C LEU A 5 3.45 5.28 15.07
N SER A 6 2.33 4.62 14.85
CA SER A 6 1.01 5.08 15.29
C SER A 6 1.00 5.32 16.81
N ALA A 7 0.01 6.05 17.31
CA ALA A 7 -0.07 6.41 18.72
C ALA A 7 -0.10 5.19 19.67
N ASP A 8 -0.68 4.08 19.21
CA ASP A 8 -0.70 2.79 19.91
C ASP A 8 0.56 1.93 19.70
N GLY A 9 1.51 2.40 18.88
CA GLY A 9 2.77 1.71 18.60
C GLY A 9 2.65 0.50 17.66
N LEU A 10 1.46 0.20 17.13
CA LEU A 10 1.21 -1.06 16.42
C LEU A 10 1.49 -1.01 14.92
N VAL A 11 1.55 0.19 14.33
CA VAL A 11 1.68 0.38 12.88
C VAL A 11 2.81 1.35 12.58
N ALA A 12 3.72 0.96 11.69
CA ALA A 12 4.71 1.87 11.10
C ALA A 12 4.08 2.63 9.92
N VAL A 13 4.03 3.96 10.02
CA VAL A 13 3.41 4.86 9.04
C VAL A 13 4.47 5.75 8.42
N ASP A 14 4.57 5.76 7.09
CA ASP A 14 5.35 6.77 6.37
C ASP A 14 4.64 8.11 6.44
N LEU A 15 5.37 9.17 6.82
CA LEU A 15 4.79 10.50 6.97
C LEU A 15 4.60 11.25 5.65
N HIS A 16 5.24 10.77 4.58
CA HIS A 16 5.26 11.44 3.29
C HIS A 16 4.59 10.63 2.20
N TYR A 17 4.06 9.45 2.54
CA TYR A 17 3.47 8.54 1.58
C TYR A 17 2.04 8.20 1.94
N TYR A 18 1.13 8.51 1.01
CA TYR A 18 -0.30 8.37 1.19
C TYR A 18 -0.85 7.32 0.23
N TRP A 19 -1.88 6.61 0.70
CA TRP A 19 -2.69 5.76 -0.15
C TRP A 19 -3.26 6.57 -1.31
N GLN A 20 -3.15 6.02 -2.52
CA GLN A 20 -3.72 6.57 -3.73
C GLN A 20 -5.20 6.19 -3.83
N PRO A 21 -6.06 7.02 -4.41
CA PRO A 21 -7.47 6.70 -4.59
C PRO A 21 -7.65 5.42 -5.42
N ILE A 22 -8.54 4.51 -5.00
CA ILE A 22 -8.69 3.18 -5.61
C ILE A 22 -9.04 3.25 -7.11
N GLU A 23 -9.77 4.29 -7.53
CA GLU A 23 -10.15 4.54 -8.93
C GLU A 23 -8.95 4.76 -9.86
N THR A 24 -7.79 5.11 -9.29
CA THR A 24 -6.52 5.30 -10.03
C THR A 24 -5.65 4.04 -10.05
N CYS A 25 -6.10 2.94 -9.43
CA CYS A 25 -5.31 1.72 -9.31
C CYS A 25 -5.06 1.09 -10.70
N PRO A 26 -3.79 0.78 -11.04
CA PRO A 26 -3.50 0.03 -12.26
C PRO A 26 -4.12 -1.37 -12.19
N LEU A 27 -4.69 -1.81 -13.32
CA LEU A 27 -5.32 -3.12 -13.43
C LEU A 27 -4.30 -4.19 -13.87
N GLY A 28 -4.50 -5.42 -13.41
CA GLY A 28 -3.69 -6.57 -13.81
C GLY A 28 -2.27 -6.59 -13.24
N VAL A 29 -1.96 -5.75 -12.24
CA VAL A 29 -0.66 -5.71 -11.57
C VAL A 29 -0.81 -5.84 -10.06
N LYS A 30 0.21 -6.42 -9.42
CA LYS A 30 0.24 -6.59 -7.96
C LYS A 30 0.56 -5.27 -7.28
N VAL A 31 -0.27 -4.90 -6.31
CA VAL A 31 -0.16 -3.69 -5.50
C VAL A 31 -0.45 -4.00 -4.03
N GLN A 32 -0.29 -3.00 -3.17
CA GLN A 32 -0.90 -2.98 -1.85
C GLN A 32 -2.30 -2.36 -1.98
N LEU A 33 -3.31 -2.98 -1.38
CA LEU A 33 -4.70 -2.53 -1.36
C LEU A 33 -5.12 -2.23 0.07
N LEU A 34 -5.77 -1.09 0.30
CA LEU A 34 -6.35 -0.71 1.58
C LEU A 34 -7.83 -1.09 1.57
N GLY A 35 -8.23 -2.00 2.46
CA GLY A 35 -9.65 -2.36 2.64
C GLY A 35 -10.40 -1.36 3.51
N LEU A 36 -11.73 -1.38 3.45
CA LEU A 36 -12.62 -0.58 4.29
C LEU A 36 -12.31 -0.67 5.81
N GLY A 37 -11.80 -1.82 6.26
CA GLY A 37 -11.38 -2.03 7.65
C GLY A 37 -10.03 -1.42 8.03
N GLY A 38 -9.37 -0.67 7.13
CA GLY A 38 -8.06 -0.06 7.38
C GLY A 38 -6.88 -1.04 7.28
N VAL A 39 -7.12 -2.26 6.77
CA VAL A 39 -6.09 -3.30 6.65
C VAL A 39 -5.50 -3.30 5.23
N ALA A 40 -4.17 -3.28 5.16
CA ALA A 40 -3.42 -3.42 3.92
C ALA A 40 -3.30 -4.89 3.50
N SER A 41 -3.54 -5.20 2.22
CA SER A 41 -3.40 -6.53 1.63
C SER A 41 -2.62 -6.48 0.32
N TYR A 42 -1.81 -7.49 0.02
CA TYR A 42 -1.11 -7.59 -1.26
C TYR A 42 -1.95 -8.37 -2.28
N GLY A 43 -2.28 -7.76 -3.41
CA GLY A 43 -3.17 -8.36 -4.39
C GLY A 43 -3.25 -7.59 -5.70
N ASN A 44 -4.22 -7.97 -6.53
CA ASN A 44 -4.57 -7.26 -7.76
C ASN A 44 -5.98 -6.68 -7.58
N TYR A 45 -6.17 -5.42 -7.97
CA TYR A 45 -7.50 -4.81 -7.93
C TYR A 45 -8.36 -5.28 -9.11
N VAL A 46 -9.64 -5.58 -8.83
CA VAL A 46 -10.66 -5.82 -9.84
C VAL A 46 -11.59 -4.60 -9.87
N ARG A 47 -11.73 -3.99 -11.05
CA ARG A 47 -12.55 -2.77 -11.21
C ARG A 47 -13.98 -3.00 -10.72
N GLY A 48 -14.46 -2.10 -9.87
CA GLY A 48 -15.82 -2.14 -9.35
C GLY A 48 -15.96 -2.90 -8.03
N ASP A 49 -14.89 -3.53 -7.53
CA ASP A 49 -14.86 -4.03 -6.16
C ASP A 49 -14.89 -2.83 -5.19
N SER A 50 -15.96 -2.75 -4.41
CA SER A 50 -16.25 -1.65 -3.48
C SER A 50 -15.62 -1.84 -2.09
N PHE A 51 -15.00 -3.00 -1.83
CA PHE A 51 -14.31 -3.24 -0.56
C PHE A 51 -13.00 -2.45 -0.42
N TRP A 52 -12.34 -2.16 -1.53
CA TRP A 52 -11.07 -1.46 -1.55
C TRP A 52 -11.27 0.05 -1.63
N THR A 53 -10.56 0.79 -0.76
CA THR A 53 -10.68 2.26 -0.65
C THR A 53 -9.44 2.99 -1.16
N GLY A 54 -8.30 2.31 -1.24
CA GLY A 54 -7.07 2.89 -1.77
C GLY A 54 -6.05 1.85 -2.17
N TRP A 55 -4.98 2.30 -2.83
CA TRP A 55 -3.88 1.45 -3.25
C TRP A 55 -2.52 2.13 -3.06
N ALA A 56 -1.46 1.34 -3.04
CA ALA A 56 -0.09 1.83 -3.09
C ALA A 56 0.77 0.86 -3.91
N PRO A 57 1.76 1.36 -4.69
CA PRO A 57 2.75 0.50 -5.32
C PRO A 57 3.54 -0.28 -4.27
N MET A 58 4.11 -1.40 -4.70
CA MET A 58 4.99 -2.20 -3.85
C MET A 58 6.31 -1.47 -3.58
N PRO A 59 6.90 -1.65 -2.40
CA PRO A 59 8.24 -1.14 -2.12
C PRO A 59 9.24 -1.81 -3.07
N ARG A 60 10.24 -1.03 -3.50
CA ARG A 60 11.34 -1.56 -4.30
C ARG A 60 12.27 -2.38 -3.39
N LYS A 61 12.66 -3.57 -3.83
CA LYS A 61 13.75 -4.32 -3.19
C LYS A 61 15.05 -3.53 -3.34
N GLN A 62 15.79 -3.35 -2.25
CA GLN A 62 17.14 -2.81 -2.34
C GLN A 62 17.98 -3.73 -3.22
N LEU A 63 18.60 -3.18 -4.26
CA LEU A 63 19.60 -3.91 -5.03
C LEU A 63 20.78 -4.13 -4.07
N GLY A 64 21.05 -5.38 -3.72
CA GLY A 64 22.30 -5.71 -3.03
C GLY A 64 23.46 -5.36 -3.95
N THR A 65 24.52 -4.78 -3.40
CA THR A 65 25.81 -4.79 -4.08
C THR A 65 26.17 -6.25 -4.31
N LEU A 66 26.25 -6.68 -5.56
CA LEU A 66 26.90 -7.95 -5.88
C LEU A 66 28.34 -7.82 -5.37
N ALA A 67 28.68 -8.61 -4.36
CA ALA A 67 30.08 -8.86 -4.01
C ALA A 67 30.71 -9.74 -5.09
#